data_AF-A0A2H6IE71-F1
#
_entry.id   AF-A0A2H6IE71-F1
#
_cell.length_a   1.000
_cell.length_b   1.000
_cell.length_c   1.000
_cell.angle_alpha   90.00
_cell.angle_beta   90.00
_cell.angle_gamma   90.00
#
_symmetry.space_group_name_H-M   'P 1'
#
loop_
_entity.id
_entity.type
_entity.pdbx_description
1 polymer ?
#
loop_
_entity_poly.entity_id
_entity_poly.type
_entity_poly.pdbx_seq_one_letter_code
_entity_poly.pdbx_strand_id
1 'polypeptide(L)' 'MIMKSPDSAAIDFENLFQGKVVDVRGEIKLYNGRAEIIVYELSRISIVQP' A
#
# COMPACT_ATOMS: atom_id res chain seq x y z
N MET A 1 -28.74 8.79 1.35
CA MET A 1 -28.86 7.49 0.68
C MET A 1 -27.78 7.47 -0.40
N ILE A 2 -26.66 6.79 -0.18
CA ILE A 2 -25.58 6.74 -1.17
C ILE A 2 -25.82 5.50 -2.02
N MET A 3 -26.20 5.70 -3.28
CA MET A 3 -26.26 4.65 -4.29
C MET A 3 -24.86 4.05 -4.45
N LYS A 4 -24.68 2.80 -4.00
CA LYS A 4 -23.54 1.98 -4.41
C LYS A 4 -23.87 1.45 -5.81
N SER A 5 -23.10 1.90 -6.81
CA SER A 5 -23.08 1.28 -8.13
C SER A 5 -22.45 -0.12 -8.00
N PRO A 6 -22.99 -1.18 -8.64
CA PRO A 6 -22.57 -2.56 -8.38
C PRO A 6 -21.25 -2.97 -9.04
N ASP A 7 -20.65 -2.13 -9.88
CA ASP A 7 -19.60 -2.55 -10.84
C ASP A 7 -18.25 -1.82 -10.72
N SER A 8 -17.98 -1.15 -9.61
CA SER A 8 -16.59 -0.81 -9.28
C SER A 8 -16.11 -1.76 -8.20
N ALA A 9 -15.30 -2.74 -8.60
CA ALA A 9 -14.35 -3.37 -7.70
C ALA A 9 -13.40 -2.27 -7.20
N ALA A 10 -13.87 -1.49 -6.23
CA ALA A 10 -13.04 -0.56 -5.50
C ALA A 10 -11.94 -1.42 -4.90
N ILE A 11 -10.73 -1.29 -5.46
CA ILE A 11 -9.55 -1.92 -4.90
C ILE A 11 -9.49 -1.41 -3.46
N ASP A 12 -9.70 -2.31 -2.52
CA ASP A 12 -9.61 -2.01 -1.11
C ASP A 12 -8.13 -1.82 -0.77
N PHE A 13 -7.66 -0.60 -1.00
CA PHE A 13 -6.26 -0.23 -0.83
C PHE A 13 -5.80 -0.41 0.62
N GLU A 14 -6.71 -0.36 1.59
CA GLU A 14 -6.38 -0.57 3.00
C GLU A 14 -5.90 -2.00 3.27
N ASN A 15 -6.39 -2.97 2.49
CA ASN A 15 -6.15 -4.39 2.73
C ASN A 15 -5.21 -5.06 1.72
N LEU A 16 -4.77 -4.34 0.66
CA LEU A 16 -4.02 -4.92 -0.46
C LEU A 16 -2.74 -5.67 -0.05
N PHE A 17 -2.04 -5.18 0.97
CA PHE A 17 -0.75 -5.74 1.43
C PHE A 17 -0.84 -6.36 2.83
N GLN A 18 -2.03 -6.41 3.44
CA GLN A 18 -2.18 -6.89 4.81
C GLN A 18 -1.75 -8.37 4.92
N GLY A 19 -0.85 -8.66 5.87
CA GLY A 19 -0.34 -10.01 6.11
C GLY A 19 0.57 -10.56 5.01
N LYS A 20 1.00 -9.73 4.05
CA LYS A 20 1.94 -10.13 2.99
C LYS A 20 3.34 -9.64 3.32
N VAL A 21 4.35 -10.42 2.90
CA VAL A 21 5.73 -9.96 2.84
C VAL A 21 5.91 -9.20 1.53
N VAL A 22 6.51 -8.01 1.57
CA VAL A 22 6.68 -7.15 0.40
C VAL A 22 8.12 -6.64 0.29
N ASP A 23 8.58 -6.45 -0.93
CA ASP A 23 9.74 -5.64 -1.29
C ASP A 23 9.26 -4.23 -1.64
N VAL A 24 9.89 -3.20 -1.07
CA VAL A 24 9.47 -1.80 -1.15
C VAL A 24 10.64 -0.93 -1.56
N ARG A 25 10.47 -0.14 -2.62
CA ARG A 25 11.45 0.86 -3.07
C ARG A 25 10.95 2.27 -2.81
N GLY A 26 11.66 3.03 -1.98
CA GLY A 26 11.25 4.39 -1.62
C GLY A 26 12.38 5.21 -1.02
N GLU A 27 12.02 6.41 -0.58
CA GLU A 27 12.94 7.31 0.14
C GLU A 27 12.82 7.09 1.65
N ILE A 28 13.94 6.89 2.32
CA ILE A 28 13.97 6.81 3.78
C ILE A 28 13.98 8.23 4.35
N LYS A 29 13.08 8.51 5.29
CA LYS A 29 13.09 9.74 6.09
C LYS A 29 12.90 9.42 7.57
N LEU A 30 13.36 10.34 8.41
CA LEU A 30 13.09 10.29 9.85
C LEU A 30 11.81 11.08 10.14
N TYR A 31 10.82 10.44 10.75
CA TYR A 31 9.59 11.08 11.20
C TYR A 31 9.28 10.64 12.64
N ASN A 32 9.07 11.62 13.53
CA ASN A 32 8.83 11.37 14.96
C ASN A 32 9.80 10.36 15.61
N GLY A 33 11.08 10.44 15.25
CA GLY A 33 12.14 9.58 15.77
C GLY A 33 12.16 8.15 15.20
N ARG A 34 11.37 7.87 14.16
CA ARG A 34 11.33 6.56 13.48
C ARG A 34 11.73 6.70 12.02
N ALA A 35 12.40 5.68 11.51
CA ALA A 35 12.63 5.56 10.08
C ALA A 35 11.33 5.17 9.40
N GLU A 36 10.94 5.94 8.40
CA GLU A 36 9.80 5.68 7.54
C GLU A 36 10.25 5.66 6.08
N ILE A 37 9.53 4.91 5.25
CA ILE A 37 9.76 4.84 3.81
C ILE A 37 8.60 5.53 3.11
N ILE A 38 8.89 6.58 2.35
CA ILE A 38 7.91 7.24 1.51
C ILE A 38 7.86 6.53 0.16
N VAL A 39 6.66 6.07 -0.21
CA VAL A 39 6.39 5.38 -1.47
C VAL A 39 5.41 6.22 -2.29
N TYR A 40 5.90 6.82 -3.38
CA TYR A 40 5.08 7.71 -4.21
C TYR A 40 4.12 6.96 -5.17
N GLU A 41 4.43 5.71 -5.52
CA GLU A 41 3.68 4.91 -6.49
C GLU A 41 3.59 3.45 -6.05
N LEU A 42 2.42 2.82 -6.21
CA LEU A 42 2.18 1.43 -5.80
C LEU A 42 3.03 0.41 -6.58
N SER A 43 3.45 0.73 -7.80
CA SER A 43 4.33 -0.09 -8.64
C SER A 43 5.69 -0.38 -7.98
N ARG A 44 6.07 0.39 -6.95
CA ARG A 44 7.31 0.23 -6.18
C ARG A 44 7.18 -0.76 -5.02
N ILE A 45 6.02 -1.39 -4.86
CA ILE A 45 5.74 -2.43 -3.88
C ILE A 45 5.51 -3.74 -4.64
N SER A 46 6.24 -4.78 -4.28
CA SER A 46 6.08 -6.11 -4.85
C SER A 46 5.85 -7.12 -3.74
N ILE A 47 4.78 -7.92 -3.83
CA ILE A 47 4.56 -9.03 -2.90
C ILE A 47 5.64 -10.09 -3.17
N VAL A 48 6.37 -10.46 -2.13
CA VAL A 48 7.35 -11.54 -2.17
C VAL A 48 6.63 -12.80 -1.73
N GLN A 49 6.58 -13.80 -2.61
CA GLN A 49 6.21 -15.15 -2.21
C GLN A 49 7.48 -15.88 -1.74
N PRO A 50 7.40 -16.65 -0.64
CA PRO A 50 8.47 -17.59 -0.30
C PRO A 50 8.67 -18.65 -1.39
#